data_AF-A0AAE1QXB5-F1
#
_entry.id   AF-A0AAE1QXB5-F1
#
_cell.length_a   1.000
_cell.length_b   1.000
_cell.length_c   1.000
_cell.angle_alpha   90.00
_cell.angle_beta   90.00
_cell.angle_gamma   90.00
#
_symmetry.space_group_name_H-M   'P 1'
#
loop_
_entity.id
_entity.type
_entity.pdbx_description
1 polymer ?
#
loop_
_entity_poly.entity_id
_entity_poly.type
_entity_poly.pdbx_seq_one_letter_code
_entity_poly.pdbx_strand_id
1 'polypeptide(L)'
;MTKAIPKISSRRNGRIGSRRIPKAVIHVQASFNNIIVTVIDVRGRVISWSSTGTSGLKGTRRGTPFGAQTAAANAIRTVVDQGMQRAKVWV
;
A
#
# COMPACT_ATOMS: atom_id res chain seq x y z
N MET A 1 -25.70 9.34 -25.69
CA MET A 1 -25.94 8.47 -24.53
C MET A 1 -24.63 7.81 -24.12
N THR A 2 -23.83 8.43 -23.26
CA THR A 2 -22.56 7.85 -22.77
C THR A 2 -22.82 7.12 -21.46
N LYS A 3 -22.84 5.77 -21.49
CA LYS A 3 -22.95 4.94 -20.28
C LYS A 3 -21.76 5.24 -19.36
N ALA A 4 -22.05 5.69 -18.15
CA ALA A 4 -21.07 5.82 -17.08
C ALA A 4 -20.53 4.43 -16.73
N ILE A 5 -19.21 4.24 -16.84
CA ILE A 5 -18.55 2.99 -16.44
C ILE A 5 -18.68 2.88 -14.92
N PRO A 6 -19.29 1.80 -14.38
CA PRO A 6 -19.40 1.63 -12.94
C PRO A 6 -17.98 1.55 -12.37
N LYS A 7 -17.64 2.50 -11.49
CA LYS A 7 -16.41 2.41 -10.70
C LYS A 7 -16.50 1.11 -9.90
N ILE A 8 -15.68 0.13 -10.28
CA ILE A 8 -15.48 -1.11 -9.52
C ILE A 8 -15.29 -0.71 -8.07
N SER A 9 -16.32 -0.98 -7.27
CA SER A 9 -16.27 -0.81 -5.83
C SER A 9 -15.09 -1.64 -5.36
N SER A 10 -14.11 -0.97 -4.73
CA SER A 10 -12.92 -1.64 -4.24
C SER A 10 -13.38 -2.85 -3.44
N ARG A 11 -12.95 -4.06 -3.84
CA ARG A 11 -13.13 -5.27 -3.05
C ARG A 11 -12.61 -4.92 -1.66
N ARG A 12 -13.51 -4.68 -0.70
CA ARG A 12 -13.17 -4.63 0.71
C ARG A 12 -12.76 -6.06 1.02
N ASN A 13 -11.46 -6.35 0.85
CA ASN A 13 -10.85 -7.56 1.40
C ASN A 13 -11.33 -7.59 2.84
N GLY A 14 -12.08 -8.64 3.18
CA GLY A 14 -12.74 -8.77 4.48
C GLY A 14 -11.73 -8.42 5.56
N ARG A 15 -12.18 -7.72 6.60
CA ARG A 15 -11.38 -7.39 7.79
C ARG A 15 -10.86 -8.72 8.37
N ILE A 16 -9.70 -9.17 7.89
CA ILE A 16 -8.88 -10.17 8.54
C ILE A 16 -8.60 -9.52 9.89
N GLY A 17 -9.17 -10.09 10.94
CA GLY A 17 -9.32 -9.45 12.24
C GLY A 17 -8.03 -8.77 12.72
N SER A 18 -8.19 -7.67 13.45
CA SER A 18 -7.11 -6.84 13.99
C SER A 18 -6.12 -7.69 14.79
N ARG A 19 -5.13 -8.26 14.10
CA ARG A 19 -3.99 -8.90 14.72
C ARG A 19 -3.04 -7.78 15.07
N ARG A 20 -2.66 -7.71 16.34
CA ARG A 20 -1.61 -6.79 16.77
C ARG A 20 -0.28 -7.30 16.23
N ILE A 21 0.33 -6.54 15.33
CA ILE A 21 1.60 -6.91 14.68
C ILE A 21 2.67 -5.90 15.10
N PRO A 22 3.44 -6.17 16.17
CA PRO A 22 4.38 -5.20 16.71
C PRO A 22 5.63 -4.99 15.83
N LYS A 23 6.01 -6.01 15.06
CA LYS A 23 7.17 -6.04 14.17
C LYS A 23 6.74 -6.42 12.75
N ALA A 24 7.20 -5.68 11.75
CA ALA A 24 6.93 -5.95 10.34
C ALA A 24 8.17 -5.75 9.46
N VAL A 25 8.06 -6.16 8.20
CA VAL A 25 9.03 -5.85 7.15
C VAL A 25 8.29 -5.08 6.05
N ILE A 26 8.90 -4.01 5.56
CA ILE A 26 8.37 -3.17 4.49
C ILE A 26 9.23 -3.41 3.25
N HIS A 27 8.61 -3.86 2.18
CA HIS A 27 9.23 -4.00 0.86
C HIS A 27 8.81 -2.83 -0.02
N VAL A 28 9.79 -2.14 -0.59
CA VAL A 28 9.59 -1.01 -1.50
C VAL A 28 10.10 -1.40 -2.88
N GLN A 29 9.21 -1.73 -3.79
CA GLN A 29 9.58 -1.94 -5.18
C GLN A 29 9.47 -0.60 -5.92
N ALA A 30 10.61 0.05 -6.14
CA ALA A 30 10.69 1.29 -6.89
C ALA A 30 11.08 1.02 -8.35
N SER A 31 10.21 1.39 -9.29
CA SER A 31 10.49 1.40 -10.72
C SER A 31 10.17 2.77 -11.31
N PHE A 32 10.67 3.06 -12.52
CA PHE A 32 10.42 4.34 -13.20
C PHE A 32 8.93 4.64 -13.43
N ASN A 33 8.09 3.61 -13.53
CA ASN A 33 6.69 3.75 -13.91
C ASN A 33 5.71 3.52 -12.75
N ASN A 34 6.17 2.93 -11.64
CA ASN A 34 5.32 2.60 -10.50
C ASN A 34 6.18 2.34 -9.25
N ILE A 35 5.68 2.79 -8.10
CA ILE A 35 6.27 2.47 -6.80
C ILE A 35 5.24 1.70 -6.00
N ILE A 36 5.62 0.53 -5.50
CA ILE A 36 4.77 -0.37 -4.73
C ILE A 36 5.39 -0.54 -3.37
N VAL A 37 4.62 -0.26 -2.32
CA VAL A 37 5.01 -0.44 -0.93
C VAL A 37 4.14 -1.55 -0.35
N THR A 38 4.79 -2.63 0.09
CA THR A 38 4.14 -3.80 0.67
C THR A 38 4.61 -3.98 2.10
N VAL A 39 3.66 -4.09 3.03
CA VAL A 39 3.95 -4.38 4.43
C VAL A 39 3.62 -5.84 4.70
N ILE A 40 4.62 -6.58 5.17
CA ILE A 40 4.51 -7.98 5.52
C ILE A 40 4.80 -8.21 6.99
N ASP A 41 4.16 -9.23 7.55
CA ASP A 41 4.51 -9.82 8.84
C ASP A 41 5.85 -10.57 8.72
N VAL A 42 6.51 -10.83 9.84
CA VAL A 42 7.76 -11.62 9.93
C VAL A 42 7.57 -13.03 9.34
N ARG A 43 6.33 -13.52 9.33
CA ARG A 43 5.92 -14.80 8.73
C ARG A 43 5.72 -14.76 7.22
N GLY A 44 6.00 -13.64 6.56
CA GLY A 44 5.84 -13.47 5.10
C GLY A 44 4.40 -13.23 4.65
N ARG A 45 3.47 -12.92 5.56
CA ARG A 45 2.07 -12.63 5.20
C ARG A 45 1.90 -11.15 4.91
N VAL A 46 1.28 -10.82 3.78
CA VAL A 46 0.95 -9.44 3.41
C VAL A 46 -0.18 -8.92 4.30
N ILE A 47 0.09 -7.82 5.00
CA ILE A 47 -0.88 -7.14 5.87
C ILE A 47 -1.61 -6.07 5.06
N SER A 48 -0.82 -5.25 4.38
CA SER A 48 -1.29 -4.12 3.59
C SER A 48 -0.30 -3.85 2.46
N TRP A 49 -0.81 -3.31 1.37
CA TRP A 49 0.00 -2.86 0.25
C TRP A 49 -0.65 -1.63 -0.37
N SER A 50 0.17 -0.76 -0.92
CA SER A 50 -0.29 0.36 -1.70
C SER A 50 0.70 0.66 -2.82
N SER A 51 0.21 1.31 -3.86
CA SER A 51 1.04 1.75 -4.98
C SER A 51 0.68 3.16 -5.40
N THR A 52 1.54 3.80 -6.20
CA THR A 52 1.24 5.12 -6.76
C THR A 52 0.00 5.09 -7.65
N GLY A 53 -0.22 3.98 -8.36
CA GLY A 53 -1.46 3.75 -9.13
C GLY A 53 -2.70 3.62 -8.24
N THR A 54 -2.63 2.86 -7.14
CA THR A 54 -3.74 2.72 -6.18
C THR A 54 -4.08 4.05 -5.51
N SER A 55 -3.10 4.94 -5.36
CA SER A 55 -3.25 6.28 -4.77
C SER A 55 -3.82 7.32 -5.75
N GLY A 56 -4.20 6.92 -6.97
CA GLY A 56 -4.84 7.81 -7.95
C GLY A 56 -3.88 8.58 -8.85
N LEU A 57 -2.57 8.34 -8.76
CA LEU A 57 -1.59 8.96 -9.65
C LEU A 57 -1.55 8.24 -11.00
N LYS A 58 -1.49 9.02 -12.08
CA LYS A 58 -1.55 8.54 -13.46
C LYS A 58 -0.39 9.08 -14.30
N GLY A 59 -0.01 8.32 -15.33
CA GLY A 59 1.06 8.69 -16.27
C GLY A 59 2.42 8.85 -15.58
N THR A 60 3.19 9.84 -16.02
CA THR A 60 4.53 10.16 -15.51
C THR A 60 4.56 10.50 -14.01
N ARG A 61 3.42 10.90 -13.43
CA ARG A 61 3.30 11.17 -11.99
C ARG A 61 3.42 9.93 -11.11
N ARG A 62 3.45 8.72 -11.69
CA ARG A 62 3.55 7.46 -10.93
C ARG A 62 4.96 7.12 -10.44
N GLY A 63 6.00 7.65 -11.10
CA GLY A 63 7.41 7.45 -10.73
C GLY A 63 8.02 8.59 -9.93
N THR A 64 7.22 9.60 -9.57
CA THR A 64 7.72 10.78 -8.84
C THR A 64 7.92 10.48 -7.35
N PRO A 65 8.83 11.19 -6.66
CA PRO A 65 9.01 11.05 -5.22
C PRO A 65 7.73 11.39 -4.43
N PHE A 66 6.91 12.30 -4.94
CA PHE A 66 5.59 12.61 -4.37
C PHE A 66 4.67 11.38 -4.39
N GLY A 67 4.69 10.59 -5.47
CA GLY A 67 3.97 9.34 -5.53
C GLY A 67 4.48 8.32 -4.53
N ALA A 68 5.80 8.19 -4.38
CA ALA A 68 6.43 7.32 -3.40
C ALA A 68 5.92 7.61 -1.97
N GLN A 69 5.93 8.89 -1.59
CA GLN A 69 5.46 9.34 -0.28
C GLN A 69 3.98 9.01 -0.05
N THR A 70 3.15 9.27 -1.06
CA THR A 70 1.71 9.00 -0.97
C THR A 70 1.42 7.51 -0.84
N ALA A 71 2.11 6.66 -1.62
CA ALA A 71 1.96 5.22 -1.55
C ALA A 71 2.42 4.66 -0.20
N ALA A 72 3.56 5.14 0.32
CA ALA A 72 4.08 4.74 1.63
C ALA A 72 3.12 5.11 2.77
N ALA A 73 2.62 6.36 2.78
CA ALA A 73 1.67 6.82 3.78
C ALA A 73 0.38 5.99 3.79
N ASN A 74 -0.16 5.67 2.61
CA ASN A 74 -1.37 4.86 2.47
C ASN A 74 -1.17 3.41 2.95
N ALA A 75 -0.03 2.79 2.65
CA ALA A 75 0.29 1.45 3.12
C ALA A 75 0.44 1.40 4.65
N ILE A 76 1.17 2.36 5.23
CA ILE A 76 1.49 2.38 6.67
C ILE A 76 0.27 2.71 7.52
N ARG A 77 -0.62 3.61 7.08
CA ARG A 77 -1.79 4.07 7.85
C ARG A 77 -2.62 2.89 8.41
N THR A 78 -2.92 1.91 7.56
CA THR A 78 -3.69 0.71 7.95
C THR A 78 -3.00 -0.20 8.96
N VAL A 79 -1.67 -0.10 9.06
CA VAL A 79 -0.83 -0.98 9.90
C VAL A 79 -0.50 -0.31 11.25
N VAL A 80 -0.47 1.03 11.29
CA VAL A 80 -0.39 1.80 12.54
C VAL A 80 -1.61 1.52 13.41
N ASP A 81 -2.80 1.47 12.81
CA ASP A 81 -4.04 1.09 13.52
C ASP A 81 -3.99 -0.34 14.11
N GLN A 82 -3.14 -1.21 13.55
CA GLN A 82 -2.89 -2.58 14.02
C GLN A 82 -1.77 -2.66 15.08
N GLY A 83 -1.21 -1.52 15.51
CA GLY A 83 -0.23 -1.47 16.60
C GLY A 83 1.20 -1.82 16.19
N MET A 84 1.57 -1.62 14.92
CA MET A 84 2.97 -1.77 14.49
C MET A 84 3.85 -0.66 15.06
N GLN A 85 4.95 -1.06 15.69
CA GLN A 85 5.89 -0.14 16.34
C GLN A 85 7.26 -0.13 15.65
N ARG A 86 7.71 -1.28 15.15
CA ARG A 86 9.02 -1.42 14.51
C ARG A 86 8.87 -2.08 13.14
N ALA A 87 9.59 -1.55 12.16
CA ALA A 87 9.64 -2.12 10.82
C ALA A 87 11.07 -2.17 10.31
N LYS A 88 11.41 -3.25 9.59
CA LYS A 88 12.64 -3.34 8.78
C LYS A 88 12.31 -2.99 7.34
N VAL A 89 13.08 -2.13 6.69
CA VAL A 89 12.83 -1.70 5.30
C VAL A 89 13.78 -2.41 4.34
N TRP A 90 13.23 -2.90 3.24
CA TRP A 90 13.92 -3.52 2.12
C TRP A 90 13.49 -2.76 0.87
N VAL A 91 14.46 -2.24 0.11
CA VAL A 91 14.24 -1.44 -1.10
C VAL A 91 14.85 -2.18 -2.29
#